data_AF-A0A352WUU4-F1
#
_entry.id   AF-A0A352WUU4-F1
#
_cell.length_a   1.000
_cell.length_b   1.000
_cell.length_c   1.000
_cell.angle_alpha   90.00
_cell.angle_beta   90.00
_cell.angle_gamma   90.00
#
_symmetry.space_group_name_H-M   'P 1'
#
loop_
_entity.id
_entity.type
_entity.pdbx_description
1 polymer ?
#
loop_
_entity_poly.entity_id
_entity_poly.type
_entity_poly.pdbx_seq_one_letter_code
_entity_poly.pdbx_strand_id
1 'polypeptide(L)'
;MHIIIIQIGVIVLALTFRGGIHIDDHKTTEHCVITDMPAPAVVYIPVSQHIGAPCIPTVHPGDTVFRGQKIGDAEGLTCAIHSSVSGRVRDIQPIIDAMGRKTNHIVIENDFKNTLDPSIIPFSKPLAEATPEEIMQVIKNAGISGMGGAAFPTHAKIASAMGKAKKLIVNCAECEPYITANHRLLLETPQFVIGGTLIIMKALSIEEGVLAVEANKANAIALLKETVKDKDMLCVKTLKTKYPQGDERQLIYAIDKIEIPQGKLPADVGRVVFNAETCSKTYRSFTSGLPVI
;
A
#
# COMPACT_ATOMS: atom_id res chain seq x y z
N MET A 1 7.88 49.30 -26.81
CA MET A 1 7.86 47.91 -27.28
C MET A 1 7.85 47.01 -26.04
N HIS A 2 6.67 46.61 -25.57
CA HIS A 2 6.54 45.71 -24.42
C HIS A 2 6.36 44.29 -24.94
N ILE A 3 7.34 43.45 -24.66
CA ILE A 3 7.31 42.02 -24.97
C ILE A 3 6.50 41.37 -23.85
N ILE A 4 5.26 41.01 -24.15
CA ILE A 4 4.44 40.16 -23.29
C ILE A 4 4.94 38.73 -23.47
N ILE A 5 5.63 38.21 -22.46
CA ILE A 5 6.02 36.79 -22.39
C ILE A 5 4.76 36.03 -21.99
N ILE A 6 4.10 35.41 -22.99
CA ILE A 6 3.01 34.47 -22.76
C ILE A 6 3.64 33.15 -22.31
N GLN A 7 3.49 32.83 -21.03
CA GLN A 7 3.87 31.54 -20.47
C GLN A 7 2.88 30.50 -21.00
N ILE A 8 3.28 29.76 -22.05
CA ILE A 8 2.49 28.67 -22.63
C ILE A 8 2.41 27.56 -21.58
N GLY A 9 1.28 27.49 -20.87
CA GLY A 9 0.97 26.39 -19.96
C GLY A 9 0.87 25.09 -20.76
N VAL A 10 1.69 24.10 -20.41
CA VAL A 10 1.55 22.74 -20.92
C VAL A 10 0.18 22.22 -20.48
N ILE A 11 -0.75 22.04 -21.43
CA ILE A 11 -2.03 21.37 -21.17
C ILE A 11 -1.70 19.90 -20.88
N VAL A 12 -1.59 19.53 -19.61
CA VAL A 12 -1.50 18.13 -19.20
C VAL A 12 -2.89 17.52 -19.37
N LEU A 13 -3.07 16.70 -20.40
CA LEU A 13 -4.34 15.99 -20.62
C LEU A 13 -4.57 14.98 -19.51
N ALA A 14 -5.41 15.34 -18.53
CA ALA A 14 -5.77 14.46 -17.42
C ALA A 14 -6.64 13.30 -17.92
N LEU A 15 -6.21 12.07 -17.64
CA LEU A 15 -6.90 10.86 -18.05
C LEU A 15 -8.16 10.61 -17.21
N THR A 16 -9.19 10.02 -17.82
CA THR A 16 -10.47 9.83 -17.14
C THR A 16 -11.33 8.75 -17.82
N PHE A 17 -12.47 8.46 -17.18
CA PHE A 17 -13.53 7.55 -17.63
C PHE A 17 -14.88 8.29 -17.75
N ARG A 18 -15.92 7.66 -18.30
CA ARG A 18 -17.27 8.26 -18.40
C ARG A 18 -18.01 8.17 -17.06
N GLY A 19 -18.67 9.25 -16.64
CA GLY A 19 -19.38 9.31 -15.34
C GLY A 19 -18.46 9.73 -14.19
N GLY A 20 -18.78 9.30 -12.97
CA GLY A 20 -18.18 9.78 -11.73
C GLY A 20 -18.67 11.18 -11.35
N ILE A 21 -18.40 11.58 -10.12
CA ILE A 21 -18.80 12.88 -9.57
C ILE A 21 -17.59 13.62 -9.04
N HIS A 22 -17.58 14.94 -9.18
CA HIS A 22 -16.64 15.77 -8.44
C HIS A 22 -17.21 16.01 -7.05
N ILE A 23 -16.40 15.75 -6.03
CA ILE A 23 -16.74 15.95 -4.63
C ILE A 23 -15.72 16.94 -4.08
N ASP A 24 -16.15 17.87 -3.22
CA ASP A 24 -15.23 18.72 -2.48
C ASP A 24 -14.25 17.84 -1.69
N ASP A 25 -12.96 18.05 -1.92
CA ASP A 25 -11.94 17.09 -1.49
C ASP A 25 -11.61 17.19 0.02
N HIS A 26 -11.86 18.35 0.63
CA HIS A 26 -11.62 18.65 2.04
C HIS A 26 -10.23 18.21 2.54
N LYS A 27 -9.19 18.35 1.71
CA LYS A 27 -7.81 17.90 2.01
C LYS A 27 -7.07 18.87 2.94
N THR A 28 -7.67 19.22 4.07
CA THR A 28 -7.17 20.27 4.97
C THR A 28 -5.80 19.98 5.59
N THR A 29 -5.32 18.74 5.54
CA THR A 29 -4.03 18.29 6.09
C THR A 29 -2.96 18.01 5.03
N GLU A 30 -3.19 18.33 3.75
CA GLU A 30 -2.26 17.99 2.66
C GLU A 30 -0.87 18.65 2.78
N HIS A 31 -0.81 19.78 3.49
CA HIS A 31 0.42 20.54 3.75
C HIS A 31 1.10 20.12 5.06
N CYS A 32 0.42 19.34 5.91
CA CYS A 32 0.98 18.85 7.16
C CYS A 32 1.97 17.71 6.89
N VAL A 33 3.19 17.83 7.42
CA VAL A 33 4.18 16.76 7.37
C VAL A 33 3.74 15.56 8.20
N ILE A 34 4.17 14.36 7.81
CA ILE A 34 3.99 13.16 8.64
C ILE A 34 4.72 13.38 9.97
N THR A 35 4.05 13.10 11.08
CA THR A 35 4.60 13.26 12.41
C THR A 35 4.31 12.03 13.26
N ASP A 36 5.22 11.72 14.18
CA ASP A 36 5.05 10.60 15.08
C ASP A 36 3.99 10.92 16.14
N MET A 37 2.99 10.06 16.26
CA MET A 37 2.02 10.12 17.34
C MET A 37 2.58 9.39 18.57
N PRO A 38 2.38 9.90 19.80
CA PRO A 38 2.76 9.19 21.01
C PRO A 38 2.16 7.77 21.05
N ALA A 39 2.99 6.78 21.34
CA ALA A 39 2.54 5.40 21.44
C ALA A 39 1.53 5.26 22.60
N PRO A 40 0.41 4.54 22.40
CA PRO A 40 -0.55 4.32 23.47
C PRO A 40 0.02 3.36 24.53
N ALA A 41 -0.49 3.45 25.77
CA ALA A 41 -0.11 2.53 26.85
C ALA A 41 -0.61 1.10 26.63
N VAL A 42 -1.66 0.92 25.82
CA VAL A 42 -2.22 -0.39 25.46
C VAL A 42 -2.60 -0.38 23.99
N VAL A 43 -2.24 -1.44 23.27
CA VAL A 43 -2.70 -1.68 21.89
C VAL A 43 -3.65 -2.88 21.85
N TYR A 44 -4.62 -2.80 20.94
CA TYR A 44 -5.57 -3.86 20.65
C TYR A 44 -5.40 -4.27 19.21
N ILE A 45 -4.78 -5.41 18.97
CA ILE A 45 -4.43 -5.86 17.62
C ILE A 45 -5.44 -6.92 17.18
N PRO A 46 -6.35 -6.62 16.22
CA PRO A 46 -7.34 -7.59 15.76
C PRO A 46 -6.66 -8.75 15.06
N VAL A 47 -7.15 -9.97 15.28
CA VAL A 47 -6.67 -11.16 14.56
C VAL A 47 -7.22 -11.26 13.13
N SER A 48 -8.09 -10.33 12.73
CA SER A 48 -8.65 -10.24 11.38
C SER A 48 -8.30 -8.88 10.78
N GLN A 49 -7.27 -8.84 9.94
CA GLN A 49 -6.75 -7.63 9.27
C GLN A 49 -6.85 -7.68 7.74
N HIS A 50 -7.49 -8.73 7.21
CA HIS A 50 -7.62 -9.00 5.78
C HIS A 50 -8.91 -9.77 5.49
N ILE A 51 -9.27 -9.86 4.21
CA ILE A 51 -10.53 -10.49 3.76
C ILE A 51 -10.60 -12.00 4.01
N GLY A 52 -9.46 -12.67 4.16
CA GLY A 52 -9.41 -14.11 4.41
C GLY A 52 -9.71 -14.50 5.87
N ALA A 53 -9.43 -15.76 6.20
CA ALA A 53 -9.72 -16.31 7.52
C ALA A 53 -8.97 -15.56 8.64
N PRO A 54 -9.59 -15.31 9.81
CA PRO A 54 -8.89 -14.73 10.94
C PRO A 54 -7.64 -15.53 11.33
N CYS A 55 -6.56 -14.84 11.67
CA CYS A 55 -5.33 -15.47 12.15
C CYS A 55 -5.54 -16.11 13.53
N ILE A 56 -4.79 -17.18 13.78
CA ILE A 56 -4.70 -17.83 15.07
C ILE A 56 -3.58 -17.15 15.84
N PRO A 57 -3.83 -16.63 17.06
CA PRO A 57 -2.78 -16.07 17.90
C PRO A 57 -1.66 -17.08 18.16
N THR A 58 -0.41 -16.63 18.10
CA THR A 58 0.78 -17.42 18.40
C THR A 58 1.40 -17.09 19.75
N VAL A 59 0.70 -16.28 20.54
CA VAL A 59 1.09 -15.80 21.88
C VAL A 59 -0.08 -16.00 22.85
N HIS A 60 0.21 -15.98 24.15
CA HIS A 60 -0.75 -16.18 25.23
C HIS A 60 -0.70 -15.04 26.25
N PRO A 61 -1.77 -14.80 27.03
CA PRO A 61 -1.74 -13.88 28.16
C PRO A 61 -0.57 -14.19 29.11
N GLY A 62 0.20 -13.15 29.45
CA GLY A 62 1.41 -13.25 30.28
C GLY A 62 2.71 -13.18 29.50
N ASP A 63 2.71 -13.52 28.20
CA ASP A 63 3.90 -13.52 27.35
C ASP A 63 4.48 -12.13 27.17
N THR A 64 5.81 -12.04 27.05
CA THR A 64 6.50 -10.82 26.60
C THR A 64 6.68 -10.87 25.10
N VAL A 65 6.45 -9.75 24.42
CA VAL A 65 6.58 -9.63 22.96
C VAL A 65 7.51 -8.48 22.59
N PHE A 66 8.23 -8.66 21.48
CA PHE A 66 9.01 -7.61 20.84
C PHE A 66 8.16 -6.82 19.83
N ARG A 67 8.56 -5.58 19.55
CA ARG A 67 7.99 -4.81 18.45
C ARG A 67 8.34 -5.48 17.12
N GLY A 68 7.32 -5.73 16.32
CA GLY A 68 7.41 -6.44 15.04
C GLY A 68 7.45 -7.96 15.16
N GLN A 69 7.34 -8.54 16.36
CA GLN A 69 7.21 -9.98 16.54
C GLN A 69 5.91 -10.49 15.93
N LYS A 70 5.95 -11.63 15.22
CA LYS A 70 4.74 -12.32 14.75
C LYS A 70 3.93 -12.84 15.94
N ILE A 71 2.67 -12.40 16.04
CA ILE A 71 1.73 -12.73 17.11
C ILE A 71 0.45 -13.42 16.60
N GLY A 72 0.29 -13.54 15.28
CA GLY A 72 -0.80 -14.30 14.68
C GLY A 72 -0.43 -14.82 13.30
N ASP A 73 -0.89 -16.02 12.98
CA ASP A 73 -0.65 -16.69 11.70
C ASP A 73 -1.84 -17.58 11.29
N ALA A 74 -1.95 -17.91 10.01
CA ALA A 74 -2.93 -18.87 9.51
C ALA A 74 -2.48 -19.50 8.18
N GLU A 75 -3.22 -20.51 7.74
CA GLU A 75 -3.07 -21.08 6.40
C GLU A 75 -4.04 -20.47 5.39
N GLY A 76 -3.74 -20.62 4.11
CA GLY A 76 -4.59 -20.16 3.01
C GLY A 76 -4.46 -18.67 2.69
N LEU A 77 -5.58 -18.03 2.37
CA LEU A 77 -5.65 -16.61 2.01
C LEU A 77 -5.48 -15.75 3.28
N THR A 78 -4.25 -15.43 3.68
CA THR A 78 -4.00 -14.75 4.95
C THR A 78 -2.68 -13.97 4.98
N CYS A 79 -2.51 -13.10 5.96
CA CYS A 79 -1.28 -12.34 6.23
C CYS A 79 -0.89 -12.49 7.70
N ALA A 80 0.41 -12.64 7.98
CA ALA A 80 0.91 -12.67 9.34
C ALA A 80 0.58 -11.36 10.09
N ILE A 81 0.30 -11.46 11.38
CA ILE A 81 -0.01 -10.32 12.25
C ILE A 81 1.14 -10.12 13.21
N HIS A 82 1.55 -8.87 13.41
CA HIS A 82 2.71 -8.50 14.20
C HIS A 82 2.37 -7.56 15.34
N SER A 83 3.13 -7.63 16.43
CA SER A 83 3.00 -6.71 17.55
C SER A 83 3.50 -5.32 17.16
N SER A 84 2.68 -4.29 17.33
CA SER A 84 3.08 -2.91 17.02
C SER A 84 3.96 -2.25 18.10
N VAL A 85 4.03 -2.86 19.28
CA VAL A 85 4.83 -2.39 20.43
C VAL A 85 5.61 -3.56 21.04
N SER A 86 6.65 -3.26 21.82
CA SER A 86 7.18 -4.22 22.79
C SER A 86 6.39 -4.13 24.09
N GLY A 87 6.32 -5.24 24.82
CA GLY A 87 5.67 -5.26 26.12
C GLY A 87 5.08 -6.61 26.47
N ARG A 88 3.94 -6.62 27.17
CA ARG A 88 3.35 -7.84 27.71
C ARG A 88 1.95 -8.07 27.17
N VAL A 89 1.67 -9.28 26.71
CA VAL A 89 0.32 -9.70 26.32
C VAL A 89 -0.53 -9.76 27.58
N ARG A 90 -1.50 -8.85 27.68
CA ARG A 90 -2.42 -8.77 28.81
C ARG A 90 -3.52 -9.82 28.69
N ASP A 91 -4.10 -9.94 27.50
CA ASP A 91 -5.30 -10.74 27.27
C ASP A 91 -5.53 -11.01 25.77
N ILE A 92 -6.38 -11.98 25.45
CA ILE A 92 -6.92 -12.21 24.11
C ILE A 92 -8.44 -12.26 24.23
N GLN A 93 -9.11 -11.20 23.78
CA GLN A 93 -10.54 -11.03 24.03
C GLN A 93 -11.31 -10.57 22.79
N PRO A 94 -12.61 -10.91 22.68
CA PRO A 94 -13.43 -10.45 21.58
C PRO A 94 -13.85 -8.98 21.76
N ILE A 95 -13.66 -8.18 20.72
CA ILE A 95 -14.06 -6.76 20.66
C ILE A 95 -14.90 -6.55 19.39
N ILE A 96 -15.86 -5.63 19.46
CA ILE A 96 -16.64 -5.18 18.30
C ILE A 96 -15.80 -4.15 17.55
N ASP A 97 -15.43 -4.46 16.31
CA ASP A 97 -14.65 -3.56 15.45
C ASP A 97 -15.50 -2.40 14.88
N ALA A 98 -14.86 -1.48 14.17
CA ALA A 98 -15.53 -0.33 13.56
C ALA A 98 -16.63 -0.70 12.54
N MET A 99 -16.65 -1.96 12.07
CA MET A 99 -17.66 -2.51 11.15
C MET A 99 -18.75 -3.29 11.89
N GLY A 100 -18.77 -3.26 13.22
CA GLY A 100 -19.76 -3.97 14.04
C GLY A 100 -19.51 -5.47 14.16
N ARG A 101 -18.35 -5.98 13.73
CA ARG A 101 -18.03 -7.41 13.76
C ARG A 101 -17.32 -7.75 15.06
N LYS A 102 -17.70 -8.86 15.69
CA LYS A 102 -17.03 -9.38 16.87
C LYS A 102 -15.79 -10.19 16.46
N THR A 103 -14.60 -9.71 16.80
CA THR A 103 -13.33 -10.38 16.48
C THR A 103 -12.38 -10.36 17.68
N ASN A 104 -11.58 -11.42 17.83
CA ASN A 104 -10.58 -11.49 18.89
C ASN A 104 -9.48 -10.45 18.64
N HIS A 105 -9.03 -9.82 19.72
CA HIS A 105 -7.93 -8.89 19.73
C HIS A 105 -6.88 -9.36 20.72
N ILE A 106 -5.62 -9.32 20.30
CA ILE A 106 -4.48 -9.52 21.18
C ILE A 106 -4.20 -8.17 21.84
N VAL A 107 -4.33 -8.14 23.16
CA VAL A 107 -4.19 -6.92 23.95
C VAL A 107 -2.81 -6.88 24.57
N ILE A 108 -2.03 -5.85 24.26
CA ILE A 108 -0.63 -5.74 24.71
C ILE A 108 -0.46 -4.44 25.49
N GLU A 109 0.03 -4.57 26.71
CA GLU A 109 0.51 -3.44 27.52
C GLU A 109 1.89 -3.04 27.01
N ASN A 110 2.01 -1.79 26.58
CA ASN A 110 3.22 -1.23 26.00
C ASN A 110 4.24 -0.93 27.10
N ASP A 111 5.46 -1.46 26.97
CA ASP A 111 6.55 -1.19 27.91
C ASP A 111 7.32 0.12 27.60
N PHE A 112 6.99 0.77 26.48
CA PHE A 112 7.61 1.97 25.95
C PHE A 112 9.11 1.84 25.62
N LYS A 113 9.65 0.62 25.62
CA LYS A 113 11.06 0.37 25.29
C LYS A 113 11.31 0.29 23.79
N ASN A 114 10.26 0.04 22.99
CA ASN A 114 10.34 -0.15 21.55
C ASN A 114 11.40 -1.21 21.15
N THR A 115 11.56 -2.27 21.96
CA THR A 115 12.55 -3.31 21.71
C THR A 115 12.16 -4.08 20.46
N LEU A 116 12.95 -3.96 19.39
CA LEU A 116 12.69 -4.59 18.11
C LEU A 116 12.93 -6.11 18.18
N ASP A 117 12.12 -6.89 17.48
CA ASP A 117 12.35 -8.33 17.34
C ASP A 117 13.73 -8.57 16.67
N PRO A 118 14.64 -9.34 17.27
CA PRO A 118 15.97 -9.57 16.72
C PRO A 118 15.98 -10.31 15.39
N SER A 119 14.87 -10.94 14.99
CA SER A 119 14.70 -11.57 13.68
C SER A 119 14.43 -10.57 12.54
N ILE A 120 14.16 -9.30 12.86
CA ILE A 120 13.94 -8.25 11.86
C ILE A 120 15.27 -7.86 11.23
N ILE A 121 15.53 -8.45 10.07
CA ILE A 121 16.72 -8.21 9.26
C ILE A 121 16.33 -7.92 7.80
N PRO A 122 17.06 -7.05 7.09
CA PRO A 122 16.90 -6.83 5.66
C PRO A 122 16.93 -8.14 4.85
N PHE A 123 16.24 -8.17 3.72
CA PHE A 123 16.40 -9.26 2.77
C PHE A 123 17.86 -9.33 2.30
N SER A 124 18.41 -10.55 2.28
CA SER A 124 19.86 -10.76 2.19
C SER A 124 20.46 -10.56 0.81
N LYS A 125 19.64 -10.63 -0.25
CA LYS A 125 20.11 -10.53 -1.63
C LYS A 125 19.72 -9.19 -2.26
N PRO A 126 20.51 -8.67 -3.22
CA PRO A 126 20.07 -7.61 -4.09
C PRO A 126 18.78 -8.00 -4.84
N LEU A 127 17.92 -7.01 -5.14
CA LEU A 127 16.66 -7.26 -5.86
C LEU A 127 16.86 -7.97 -7.22
N ALA A 128 17.97 -7.72 -7.90
CA ALA A 128 18.28 -8.37 -9.18
C ALA A 128 18.36 -9.90 -9.05
N GLU A 129 18.85 -10.40 -7.91
CA GLU A 129 19.07 -11.82 -7.60
C GLU A 129 17.91 -12.46 -6.85
N ALA A 130 16.96 -11.67 -6.34
CA ALA A 130 15.78 -12.16 -5.65
C ALA A 130 14.84 -12.88 -6.63
N THR A 131 14.38 -14.08 -6.25
CA THR A 131 13.37 -14.79 -7.05
C THR A 131 11.95 -14.29 -6.73
N PRO A 132 10.97 -14.46 -7.64
CA PRO A 132 9.57 -14.17 -7.35
C PRO A 132 9.06 -14.83 -6.06
N GLU A 133 9.44 -16.09 -5.82
CA GLU A 133 9.03 -16.86 -4.64
C GLU A 133 9.60 -16.24 -3.35
N GLU A 134 10.85 -15.80 -3.37
CA GLU A 134 11.48 -15.14 -2.22
C GLU A 134 10.78 -13.82 -1.89
N ILE A 135 10.51 -12.99 -2.90
CA ILE A 135 9.77 -11.73 -2.72
C ILE A 135 8.37 -12.01 -2.17
N MET A 136 7.70 -13.04 -2.67
CA MET A 136 6.38 -13.45 -2.21
C MET A 136 6.38 -13.89 -0.74
N GLN A 137 7.42 -14.60 -0.30
CA GLN A 137 7.58 -14.96 1.12
C GLN A 137 7.84 -13.74 2.00
N VAL A 138 8.66 -12.79 1.54
CA VAL A 138 8.86 -11.51 2.27
C VAL A 138 7.51 -10.80 2.46
N ILE A 139 6.73 -10.66 1.40
CA ILE A 139 5.42 -9.98 1.43
C ILE A 139 4.43 -10.70 2.35
N LYS A 140 4.38 -12.04 2.28
CA LYS A 140 3.49 -12.86 3.12
C LYS A 140 3.88 -12.76 4.60
N ASN A 141 5.16 -12.98 4.91
CA ASN A 141 5.68 -12.98 6.27
C ASN A 141 5.63 -11.59 6.90
N ALA A 142 5.79 -10.52 6.11
CA ALA A 142 5.64 -9.15 6.59
C ALA A 142 4.19 -8.75 6.89
N GLY A 143 3.21 -9.59 6.57
CA GLY A 143 1.80 -9.30 6.86
C GLY A 143 1.16 -8.29 5.92
N ILE A 144 1.66 -8.12 4.70
CA ILE A 144 1.19 -7.04 3.81
C ILE A 144 -0.17 -7.38 3.21
N SER A 145 -1.24 -6.83 3.79
CA SER A 145 -2.58 -6.77 3.20
C SER A 145 -2.75 -5.51 2.33
N GLY A 146 -3.66 -5.57 1.35
CA GLY A 146 -3.88 -4.48 0.41
C GLY A 146 -4.46 -3.23 1.08
N MET A 147 -3.70 -2.13 1.08
CA MET A 147 -4.01 -0.87 1.76
C MET A 147 -4.84 0.09 0.88
N GLY A 148 -5.62 -0.47 -0.04
CA GLY A 148 -6.59 0.26 -0.87
C GLY A 148 -8.03 0.14 -0.38
N GLY A 149 -8.27 -0.47 0.78
CA GLY A 149 -9.59 -0.59 1.42
C GLY A 149 -10.12 -2.03 1.52
N ALA A 150 -9.89 -2.88 0.51
CA ALA A 150 -10.39 -4.26 0.52
C ALA A 150 -9.57 -5.25 1.39
N ALA A 151 -8.37 -4.84 1.84
CA ALA A 151 -7.48 -5.66 2.67
C ALA A 151 -7.23 -7.08 2.10
N PHE A 152 -7.10 -7.20 0.78
CA PHE A 152 -6.77 -8.46 0.12
C PHE A 152 -5.28 -8.80 0.32
N PRO A 153 -4.89 -10.01 0.75
CA PRO A 153 -3.49 -10.38 0.92
C PRO A 153 -2.63 -10.11 -0.33
N THR A 154 -1.58 -9.29 -0.19
CA THR A 154 -0.79 -8.80 -1.34
C THR A 154 -0.11 -9.94 -2.08
N HIS A 155 0.44 -10.91 -1.36
CA HIS A 155 1.04 -12.10 -1.95
C HIS A 155 0.01 -12.87 -2.81
N ALA A 156 -1.22 -13.07 -2.33
CA ALA A 156 -2.26 -13.76 -3.10
C ALA A 156 -2.67 -12.95 -4.35
N LYS A 157 -2.71 -11.62 -4.27
CA LYS A 157 -2.99 -10.76 -5.43
C LYS A 157 -1.90 -10.93 -6.49
N ILE A 158 -0.63 -10.92 -6.08
CA ILE A 158 0.51 -11.17 -6.98
C ILE A 158 0.41 -12.55 -7.61
N ALA A 159 0.17 -13.61 -6.81
CA ALA A 159 0.03 -14.97 -7.30
C ALA A 159 -1.07 -15.10 -8.37
N SER A 160 -2.22 -14.45 -8.14
CA SER A 160 -3.34 -14.48 -9.11
C SER A 160 -3.05 -13.74 -10.43
N ALA A 161 -2.05 -12.85 -10.43
CA ALA A 161 -1.66 -12.02 -11.56
C ALA A 161 -0.42 -12.54 -12.29
N MET A 162 0.34 -13.45 -11.68
CA MET A 162 1.55 -14.03 -12.26
C MET A 162 1.26 -14.73 -13.59
N GLY A 163 2.07 -14.44 -14.61
CA GLY A 163 1.89 -14.97 -15.97
C GLY A 163 0.70 -14.39 -16.75
N LYS A 164 -0.13 -13.53 -16.13
CA LYS A 164 -1.28 -12.86 -16.77
C LYS A 164 -1.04 -11.36 -16.94
N ALA A 165 -0.61 -10.70 -15.85
CA ALA A 165 -0.37 -9.27 -15.84
C ALA A 165 0.83 -8.90 -16.71
N LYS A 166 0.70 -7.78 -17.42
CA LYS A 166 1.72 -7.18 -18.28
C LYS A 166 2.11 -5.79 -17.80
N LYS A 167 1.21 -5.12 -17.07
CA LYS A 167 1.36 -3.77 -16.57
C LYS A 167 0.92 -3.66 -15.12
N LEU A 168 1.76 -3.05 -14.29
CA LEU A 168 1.44 -2.66 -12.93
C LEU A 168 0.94 -1.21 -12.92
N ILE A 169 -0.20 -0.97 -12.28
CA ILE A 169 -0.71 0.37 -12.01
C ILE A 169 -0.64 0.58 -10.49
N VAL A 170 0.14 1.59 -10.07
CA VAL A 170 0.17 2.07 -8.70
C VAL A 170 -0.93 3.13 -8.56
N ASN A 171 -1.93 2.80 -7.75
CA ASN A 171 -3.01 3.71 -7.42
C ASN A 171 -2.52 4.74 -6.40
N CYS A 172 -2.27 5.95 -6.91
CA CYS A 172 -1.93 7.14 -6.15
C CYS A 172 -3.07 8.17 -6.16
N ALA A 173 -4.30 7.75 -6.48
CA ALA A 173 -5.43 8.65 -6.69
C ALA A 173 -5.87 9.30 -5.39
N GLU A 174 -6.18 8.52 -4.34
CA GLU A 174 -6.70 9.00 -3.06
C GLU A 174 -7.90 9.96 -3.26
N CYS A 175 -8.94 9.44 -3.92
CA CYS A 175 -10.11 10.21 -4.35
C CYS A 175 -11.15 10.41 -3.24
N GLU A 176 -10.99 9.76 -2.09
CA GLU A 176 -11.83 9.91 -0.91
C GLU A 176 -11.59 11.28 -0.25
N PRO A 177 -12.62 12.04 0.14
CA PRO A 177 -12.44 13.29 0.88
C PRO A 177 -11.64 13.11 2.18
N TYR A 178 -11.00 14.17 2.66
CA TYR A 178 -10.20 14.26 3.90
C TYR A 178 -8.91 13.44 3.97
N ILE A 179 -8.80 12.30 3.26
CA ILE A 179 -7.61 11.44 3.33
C ILE A 179 -6.44 12.12 2.59
N THR A 180 -5.30 12.32 3.26
CA THR A 180 -4.08 12.91 2.64
C THR A 180 -2.84 12.03 2.80
N ALA A 181 -3.01 10.81 3.32
CA ALA A 181 -1.90 9.92 3.69
C ALA A 181 -1.02 9.53 2.48
N ASN A 182 -1.62 9.12 1.37
CA ASN A 182 -0.89 8.76 0.15
C ASN A 182 -0.26 10.00 -0.48
N HIS A 183 -0.93 11.16 -0.46
CA HIS A 183 -0.32 12.39 -0.95
C HIS A 183 0.96 12.74 -0.18
N ARG A 184 0.91 12.69 1.16
CA ARG A 184 2.09 12.91 2.00
C ARG A 184 3.18 11.87 1.81
N LEU A 185 2.81 10.58 1.71
CA LEU A 185 3.73 9.49 1.40
C LEU A 185 4.54 9.77 0.12
N LEU A 186 3.87 10.22 -0.95
CA LEU A 186 4.52 10.50 -2.23
C LEU A 186 5.45 11.72 -2.18
N LEU A 187 5.21 12.67 -1.29
CA LEU A 187 6.07 13.85 -1.13
C LEU A 187 7.28 13.58 -0.24
N GLU A 188 7.10 12.79 0.82
CA GLU A 188 8.13 12.60 1.85
C GLU A 188 8.99 11.37 1.60
N THR A 189 8.42 10.31 1.02
CA THR A 189 9.13 9.05 0.74
C THR A 189 8.81 8.46 -0.64
N PRO A 190 8.91 9.24 -1.75
CA PRO A 190 8.63 8.73 -3.10
C PRO A 190 9.46 7.49 -3.44
N GLN A 191 10.70 7.41 -2.94
CA GLN A 191 11.59 6.27 -3.12
C GLN A 191 11.05 4.95 -2.55
N PHE A 192 10.24 5.00 -1.48
CA PHE A 192 9.64 3.78 -0.93
C PHE A 192 8.53 3.25 -1.84
N VAL A 193 7.70 4.15 -2.38
CA VAL A 193 6.66 3.76 -3.35
C VAL A 193 7.30 3.22 -4.63
N ILE A 194 8.30 3.92 -5.16
CA ILE A 194 8.99 3.51 -6.40
C ILE A 194 9.75 2.20 -6.20
N GLY A 195 10.53 2.06 -5.13
CA GLY A 195 11.27 0.83 -4.85
C GLY A 195 10.33 -0.37 -4.64
N GLY A 196 9.20 -0.16 -3.95
CA GLY A 196 8.19 -1.19 -3.76
C GLY A 196 7.48 -1.59 -5.05
N THR A 197 7.26 -0.62 -5.93
CA THR A 197 6.74 -0.86 -7.29
C THR A 197 7.70 -1.78 -8.06
N LEU A 198 9.00 -1.49 -8.05
CA LEU A 198 10.01 -2.32 -8.71
C LEU A 198 10.10 -3.74 -8.12
N ILE A 199 9.98 -3.88 -6.79
CA ILE A 199 9.94 -5.20 -6.12
C ILE A 199 8.72 -6.01 -6.57
N ILE A 200 7.53 -5.40 -6.61
CA ILE A 200 6.31 -6.06 -7.08
C ILE A 200 6.43 -6.42 -8.56
N MET A 201 7.00 -5.54 -9.39
CA MET A 201 7.26 -5.81 -10.80
C MET A 201 8.19 -7.01 -11.00
N LYS A 202 9.27 -7.10 -10.20
CA LYS A 202 10.18 -8.26 -10.18
C LYS A 202 9.45 -9.54 -9.79
N ALA A 203 8.58 -9.50 -8.79
CA ALA A 203 7.77 -10.67 -8.41
C ALA A 203 6.79 -11.12 -9.49
N LEU A 204 6.30 -10.19 -10.32
CA LEU A 204 5.39 -10.47 -11.42
C LEU A 204 6.09 -10.78 -12.75
N SER A 205 7.41 -10.57 -12.83
CA SER A 205 8.19 -10.60 -14.08
C SER A 205 7.63 -9.66 -15.15
N ILE A 206 7.32 -8.41 -14.77
CA ILE A 206 6.81 -7.37 -15.67
C ILE A 206 7.73 -6.17 -15.74
N GLU A 207 7.69 -5.45 -16.87
CA GLU A 207 8.59 -4.32 -17.13
C GLU A 207 7.88 -2.98 -17.35
N GLU A 208 6.54 -2.95 -17.28
CA GLU A 208 5.75 -1.73 -17.43
C GLU A 208 5.02 -1.38 -16.12
N GLY A 209 5.33 -0.22 -15.56
CA GLY A 209 4.71 0.33 -14.36
C GLY A 209 4.19 1.76 -14.55
N VAL A 210 3.03 2.06 -13.99
CA VAL A 210 2.40 3.38 -14.05
C VAL A 210 2.06 3.86 -12.65
N LEU A 211 2.55 5.02 -12.25
CA LEU A 211 2.04 5.74 -11.07
C LEU A 211 0.91 6.67 -11.49
N ALA A 212 -0.30 6.40 -11.03
CA ALA A 212 -1.50 7.08 -11.48
C ALA A 212 -2.01 8.05 -10.40
N VAL A 213 -1.85 9.35 -10.63
CA VAL A 213 -2.01 10.42 -9.63
C VAL A 213 -3.07 11.42 -10.09
N GLU A 214 -3.97 11.84 -9.20
CA GLU A 214 -4.97 12.87 -9.52
C GLU A 214 -4.35 14.27 -9.68
N ALA A 215 -4.96 15.08 -10.55
CA ALA A 215 -4.48 16.41 -10.93
C ALA A 215 -4.42 17.42 -9.78
N ASN A 216 -5.21 17.25 -8.71
CA ASN A 216 -5.13 18.08 -7.51
C ASN A 216 -3.82 17.89 -6.72
N LYS A 217 -2.99 16.89 -7.05
CA LYS A 217 -1.69 16.62 -6.40
C LYS A 217 -0.51 17.00 -7.31
N ALA A 218 -0.54 18.22 -7.86
CA ALA A 218 0.43 18.68 -8.86
C ALA A 218 1.90 18.61 -8.37
N ASN A 219 2.12 18.91 -7.08
CA ASN A 219 3.44 18.78 -6.44
C ASN A 219 3.95 17.33 -6.43
N ALA A 220 3.10 16.35 -6.10
CA ALA A 220 3.45 14.93 -6.14
C ALA A 220 3.71 14.46 -7.57
N ILE A 221 2.90 14.91 -8.55
CA ILE A 221 3.12 14.60 -9.96
C ILE A 221 4.49 15.08 -10.42
N ALA A 222 4.86 16.33 -10.11
CA ALA A 222 6.14 16.91 -10.49
C ALA A 222 7.31 16.13 -9.87
N LEU A 223 7.24 15.86 -8.56
CA LEU A 223 8.28 15.13 -7.84
C LEU A 223 8.44 13.69 -8.36
N LEU A 224 7.35 12.97 -8.58
CA LEU A 224 7.41 11.60 -9.08
C LEU A 224 7.98 11.54 -10.49
N LYS A 225 7.58 12.47 -11.38
CA LYS A 225 8.14 12.56 -12.75
C LYS A 225 9.64 12.73 -12.72
N GLU A 226 10.14 13.62 -11.86
CA GLU A 226 11.57 13.81 -11.68
C GLU A 226 12.24 12.54 -11.13
N THR A 227 11.62 11.87 -10.15
CA THR A 227 12.20 10.69 -9.49
C THR A 227 12.27 9.45 -10.39
N VAL A 228 11.36 9.34 -11.37
CA VAL A 228 11.33 8.22 -12.34
C VAL A 228 11.91 8.56 -13.71
N LYS A 229 12.48 9.76 -13.91
CA LYS A 229 12.95 10.21 -15.23
C LYS A 229 13.98 9.27 -15.89
N ASP A 230 14.81 8.61 -15.08
CA ASP A 230 15.86 7.67 -15.51
C ASP A 230 15.42 6.20 -15.35
N LYS A 231 14.11 5.93 -15.24
CA LYS A 231 13.54 4.60 -15.06
C LYS A 231 12.56 4.32 -16.18
N ASP A 232 13.06 3.85 -17.31
CA ASP A 232 12.25 3.60 -18.53
C ASP A 232 11.03 2.69 -18.31
N MET A 233 11.11 1.81 -17.31
CA MET A 233 10.04 0.89 -16.90
C MET A 233 8.85 1.60 -16.21
N LEU A 234 9.03 2.84 -15.74
CA LEU A 234 8.05 3.56 -14.93
C LEU A 234 7.67 4.90 -15.56
N CYS A 235 6.37 5.21 -15.53
CA CYS A 235 5.90 6.55 -15.88
C CYS A 235 4.83 7.05 -14.92
N VAL A 236 4.64 8.37 -14.87
CA VAL A 236 3.59 9.02 -14.10
C VAL A 236 2.47 9.45 -15.03
N LYS A 237 1.23 9.00 -14.76
CA LYS A 237 0.04 9.45 -15.49
C LYS A 237 -0.86 10.29 -14.59
N THR A 238 -1.25 11.46 -15.11
CA THR A 238 -2.17 12.38 -14.43
C THR A 238 -3.62 11.99 -14.73
N LEU A 239 -4.43 11.91 -13.68
CA LEU A 239 -5.85 11.59 -13.72
C LEU A 239 -6.71 12.83 -13.42
N LYS A 240 -7.93 12.88 -13.94
CA LYS A 240 -8.91 13.90 -13.53
C LYS A 240 -9.34 13.64 -12.09
N THR A 241 -9.38 14.69 -11.25
CA THR A 241 -9.86 14.61 -9.86
C THR A 241 -11.37 14.39 -9.81
N LYS A 242 -11.80 13.18 -9.44
CA LYS A 242 -13.21 12.82 -9.28
C LYS A 242 -13.39 11.50 -8.54
N TYR A 243 -14.57 11.23 -8.03
CA TYR A 243 -14.90 9.95 -7.42
C TYR A 243 -15.71 9.05 -8.39
N PRO A 244 -15.47 7.72 -8.46
CA PRO A 244 -14.42 6.94 -7.78
C PRO A 244 -13.17 6.73 -8.66
N GLN A 245 -12.31 7.74 -8.84
CA GLN A 245 -11.14 7.64 -9.72
C GLN A 245 -10.10 6.60 -9.28
N GLY A 246 -10.06 6.28 -7.99
CA GLY A 246 -9.23 5.22 -7.41
C GLY A 246 -9.81 3.80 -7.51
N ASP A 247 -11.05 3.62 -7.98
CA ASP A 247 -11.59 2.27 -8.23
C ASP A 247 -10.76 1.56 -9.31
N GLU A 248 -10.42 0.29 -9.11
CA GLU A 248 -9.48 -0.40 -10.00
C GLU A 248 -9.99 -0.53 -11.44
N ARG A 249 -11.31 -0.69 -11.63
CA ARG A 249 -11.91 -0.76 -12.98
C ARG A 249 -11.87 0.60 -13.67
N GLN A 250 -12.22 1.65 -12.93
CA GLN A 250 -12.17 3.01 -13.46
C GLN A 250 -10.74 3.47 -13.75
N LEU A 251 -9.78 3.08 -12.91
CA LEU A 251 -8.38 3.43 -13.05
C LEU A 251 -7.77 2.78 -14.30
N ILE A 252 -8.03 1.48 -14.50
CA ILE A 252 -7.58 0.75 -15.70
C ILE A 252 -8.19 1.37 -16.96
N TYR A 253 -9.49 1.67 -16.95
CA TYR A 253 -10.13 2.32 -18.09
C TYR A 253 -9.55 3.72 -18.35
N ALA A 254 -9.33 4.53 -17.32
CA ALA A 254 -8.76 5.86 -17.49
C ALA A 254 -7.38 5.80 -18.16
N ILE A 255 -6.54 4.86 -17.76
CA ILE A 255 -5.14 4.73 -18.19
C ILE A 255 -4.98 4.09 -19.57
N ASP A 256 -5.72 3.00 -19.82
CA ASP A 256 -5.52 2.12 -20.98
C ASP A 256 -6.76 2.00 -21.89
N LYS A 257 -7.91 2.59 -21.52
CA LYS A 257 -9.19 2.46 -22.25
C LYS A 257 -9.68 1.01 -22.39
N ILE A 258 -9.39 0.20 -21.38
CA ILE A 258 -9.80 -1.20 -21.30
C ILE A 258 -10.88 -1.34 -20.22
N GLU A 259 -11.99 -1.97 -20.57
CA GLU A 259 -13.01 -2.38 -19.62
C GLU A 259 -12.73 -3.80 -19.13
N ILE A 260 -12.88 -4.02 -17.82
CA ILE A 260 -12.80 -5.38 -17.25
C ILE A 260 -14.17 -6.04 -17.43
N PRO A 261 -14.27 -7.20 -18.11
CA PRO A 261 -15.54 -7.90 -18.25
C PRO A 261 -16.15 -8.26 -16.89
N GLN A 262 -17.46 -8.47 -16.87
CA GLN A 262 -18.16 -8.89 -15.65
C GLN A 262 -17.58 -10.23 -15.13
N GLY A 263 -17.39 -10.32 -13.81
CA GLY A 263 -16.83 -11.52 -13.16
C GLY A 263 -15.34 -11.77 -13.43
N LYS A 264 -14.67 -10.91 -14.20
CA LYS A 264 -13.21 -10.98 -14.44
C LYS A 264 -12.44 -10.06 -13.50
N LEU A 265 -11.18 -10.41 -13.31
CA LEU A 265 -10.22 -9.66 -12.51
C LEU A 265 -9.36 -8.76 -13.43
N PRO A 266 -8.71 -7.70 -12.88
CA PRO A 266 -7.71 -6.93 -13.61
C PRO A 266 -6.67 -7.77 -14.36
N ALA A 267 -6.21 -8.86 -13.73
CA ALA A 267 -5.20 -9.73 -14.31
C ALA A 267 -5.67 -10.38 -15.62
N ASP A 268 -6.97 -10.64 -15.78
CA ASP A 268 -7.52 -11.26 -16.99
C ASP A 268 -7.51 -10.31 -18.19
N VAL A 269 -7.38 -8.99 -17.96
CA VAL A 269 -7.10 -8.01 -19.01
C VAL A 269 -5.63 -7.57 -19.01
N GLY A 270 -4.76 -8.32 -18.33
CA GLY A 270 -3.31 -8.09 -18.29
C GLY A 270 -2.85 -6.95 -17.38
N ARG A 271 -3.68 -6.50 -16.44
CA ARG A 271 -3.36 -5.37 -15.53
C ARG A 271 -3.35 -5.86 -14.09
N VAL A 272 -2.58 -5.20 -13.24
CA VAL A 272 -2.69 -5.39 -11.80
C VAL A 272 -2.56 -4.04 -11.11
N VAL A 273 -3.34 -3.83 -10.06
CA VAL A 273 -3.41 -2.55 -9.35
C VAL A 273 -2.99 -2.73 -7.90
N PHE A 274 -2.04 -1.94 -7.42
CA PHE A 274 -1.66 -1.87 -6.00
C PHE A 274 -1.72 -0.43 -5.50
N ASN A 275 -2.08 -0.23 -4.23
CA ASN A 275 -2.07 1.09 -3.61
C ASN A 275 -0.63 1.56 -3.34
N ALA A 276 -0.36 2.87 -3.40
CA ALA A 276 0.94 3.45 -3.09
C ALA A 276 1.49 3.02 -1.72
N GLU A 277 0.66 2.96 -0.67
CA GLU A 277 1.07 2.51 0.67
C GLU A 277 1.47 1.03 0.66
N THR A 278 0.77 0.17 -0.09
CA THR A 278 1.15 -1.24 -0.25
C THR A 278 2.50 -1.41 -0.92
N CYS A 279 2.81 -0.57 -1.92
CA CYS A 279 4.15 -0.53 -2.52
C CYS A 279 5.18 -0.08 -1.47
N SER A 280 4.92 1.02 -0.76
CA SER A 280 5.81 1.54 0.28
C SER A 280 6.13 0.51 1.36
N LYS A 281 5.13 -0.21 1.87
CA LYS A 281 5.34 -1.27 2.88
C LYS A 281 6.12 -2.45 2.30
N THR A 282 5.86 -2.84 1.06
CA THR A 282 6.65 -3.86 0.37
C THR A 282 8.13 -3.49 0.34
N TYR A 283 8.44 -2.23 -0.01
CA TYR A 283 9.82 -1.74 0.01
C TYR A 283 10.43 -1.82 1.41
N ARG A 284 9.76 -1.24 2.40
CA ARG A 284 10.26 -1.21 3.78
C ARG A 284 10.53 -2.60 4.32
N SER A 285 9.60 -3.54 4.12
CA SER A 285 9.77 -4.92 4.59
C SER A 285 10.92 -5.62 3.87
N PHE A 286 11.08 -5.40 2.57
CA PHE A 286 12.19 -5.96 1.81
C PHE A 286 13.56 -5.39 2.26
N THR A 287 13.67 -4.07 2.44
CA THR A 287 14.97 -3.43 2.71
C THR A 287 15.35 -3.36 4.17
N SER A 288 14.41 -3.51 5.10
CA SER A 288 14.68 -3.43 6.54
C SER A 288 14.27 -4.67 7.33
N GLY A 289 13.50 -5.59 6.72
CA GLY A 289 12.87 -6.71 7.43
C GLY A 289 11.65 -6.31 8.25
N LEU A 290 11.36 -5.01 8.40
CA LEU A 290 10.28 -4.55 9.28
C LEU A 290 8.92 -4.98 8.72
N PRO A 291 8.11 -5.76 9.47
CA PRO A 291 6.79 -6.12 9.02
C PRO A 291 5.81 -4.95 9.12
N VAL A 292 4.58 -5.16 8.66
CA VAL A 292 3.49 -4.22 8.88
C VAL A 292 3.07 -4.28 10.35
N ILE A 293 3.12 -3.12 10.99
CA ILE A 293 2.75 -2.84 12.38
C ILE A 293 2.02 -1.51 12.50
#